data_AF-A0A1T4NDM0-F1
#
_entry.id   AF-A0A1T4NDM0-F1
#
_cell.length_a   1.000
_cell.length_b   1.000
_cell.length_c   1.000
_cell.angle_alpha   90.00
_cell.angle_beta   90.00
_cell.angle_gamma   90.00
#
_symmetry.space_group_name_H-M   'P 1'
#
loop_
_entity.id
_entity.type
_entity.pdbx_description
1 polymer ?
#
loop_
_entity_poly.entity_id
_entity_poly.type
_entity_poly.pdbx_seq_one_letter_code
_entity_poly.pdbx_strand_id
1 'polypeptide(L)'
;MNTKEFIQTTKGKIAIGGVVAILAIGGGVFFKVQADYAQEEKVKTTIAQTTKNTQNLLAKAKELFDEKQEFLRKDLKADEIKAIQKELTSSEKTVKDFNSKKYEKAVNEFTTADKEVSKRIKKAETMLDTQTKLNALFTKPVLNGNEVTKEIIIKKDVKTEDIQALEKQKEKTPFSDKVAEIVKNARIQFTDIENAKKALVESEKDKGNETKANNAQNAINKIKNQEVKKELQTKLDPIKKAIKEKKKAEEEKRKAEEKAKAEEQGSEVASNEEIALAKANETGQPVYNEQTGGYVQPTTPQSNGGNSSNSSSSGSTNKPQTQQPSTPQPQQPKPQAQFMGWVKNNGVVVASATFGTWGEAETWARDKFVAMTDNDWDSATNFGVTQLS
;
A
#
# COMPACT_ATOMS: atom_id res chain seq x y z
N MET A 1 42.03 18.81 31.41
CA MET A 1 41.97 17.44 31.94
C MET A 1 41.44 16.55 30.83
N ASN A 2 42.28 15.67 30.29
CA ASN A 2 41.94 14.85 29.12
C ASN A 2 40.97 13.71 29.53
N THR A 3 40.09 13.29 28.63
CA THR A 3 39.06 12.25 28.87
C THR A 3 39.65 10.94 29.41
N LYS A 4 40.92 10.66 29.11
CA LYS A 4 41.66 9.49 29.64
C LYS A 4 42.05 9.62 31.11
N GLU A 5 42.28 10.83 31.61
CA GLU A 5 42.65 11.06 33.02
C GLU A 5 41.43 11.07 33.93
N PHE A 6 40.26 11.49 33.45
CA PHE A 6 39.03 11.44 34.23
C PHE A 6 38.63 10.00 34.57
N ILE A 7 38.77 9.06 33.62
CA ILE A 7 38.44 7.62 33.78
C ILE A 7 39.34 6.92 34.81
N GLN A 8 40.55 7.42 35.08
CA GLN A 8 41.46 6.81 36.04
C GLN A 8 41.22 7.24 37.49
N THR A 9 40.51 8.35 37.72
CA THR A 9 40.18 8.79 39.08
C THR A 9 39.08 7.93 39.69
N THR A 10 39.13 7.73 41.01
CA THR A 10 38.12 6.97 41.78
C THR A 10 36.70 7.47 41.53
N LYS A 11 36.53 8.74 41.13
CA LYS A 11 35.25 9.36 40.79
C LYS A 11 34.79 9.05 39.36
N GLY A 12 35.70 8.89 38.40
CA GLY A 12 35.37 8.55 37.00
C GLY A 12 35.03 7.08 36.76
N LYS A 13 35.50 6.17 37.61
CA LYS A 13 35.12 4.73 37.56
C LYS A 13 33.70 4.43 38.05
N ILE A 14 33.03 5.40 38.68
CA ILE A 14 31.69 5.22 39.28
C ILE A 14 30.57 5.64 38.30
N ALA A 15 30.87 6.39 37.24
CA ALA A 15 29.85 6.98 36.37
C ALA A 15 29.51 6.17 35.09
N ILE A 16 30.28 5.15 34.71
CA ILE A 16 30.01 4.33 33.52
C ILE A 16 30.44 2.89 33.83
N GLY A 17 29.50 2.05 34.26
CA GLY A 17 29.76 0.64 34.57
C GLY A 17 29.41 0.26 36.00
N GLY A 18 28.13 0.34 36.36
CA GLY A 18 27.59 -0.24 37.59
C GLY A 18 27.53 -1.77 37.53
N VAL A 19 28.69 -2.43 37.45
CA VAL A 19 28.83 -3.83 37.83
C VAL A 19 29.37 -3.82 39.25
N VAL A 20 28.46 -3.83 40.22
CA VAL A 20 28.80 -4.02 41.63
C VAL A 20 29.27 -5.47 41.80
N ALA A 21 30.59 -5.65 41.72
CA ALA A 21 31.28 -6.86 42.11
C ALA A 21 31.06 -7.11 43.61
N ILE A 22 30.23 -8.10 43.94
CA ILE A 22 30.27 -8.79 45.25
C ILE A 22 30.68 -10.23 44.95
N LEU A 23 31.97 -10.41 44.69
CA LEU A 23 32.65 -11.71 44.60
C LEU A 23 33.01 -12.23 46.00
N ALA A 24 31.99 -12.53 46.79
CA ALA A 24 32.11 -13.38 47.98
C ALA A 24 30.73 -14.00 48.17
N ILE A 25 30.46 -15.23 47.75
CA ILE A 25 30.73 -16.45 48.52
C ILE A 25 30.69 -17.62 47.51
N GLY A 26 31.86 -18.12 47.14
CA GLY A 26 32.04 -19.34 46.34
C GLY A 26 32.87 -20.39 47.08
N GLY A 27 32.98 -20.29 48.40
CA GLY A 27 33.64 -21.29 49.25
C GLY A 27 32.58 -22.07 50.00
N GLY A 28 32.31 -23.31 49.60
CA GLY A 28 31.49 -24.23 50.37
C GLY A 28 32.13 -24.44 51.74
N VAL A 29 31.40 -24.11 52.80
CA VAL A 29 31.89 -24.36 54.16
C VAL A 29 31.39 -25.72 54.61
N PHE A 30 32.25 -26.73 54.47
CA PHE A 30 32.02 -28.07 54.98
C PHE A 30 32.31 -28.07 56.49
N PHE A 31 31.30 -27.86 57.33
CA PHE A 31 31.47 -27.88 58.79
C PHE A 31 31.36 -29.31 59.33
N LYS A 32 32.51 -29.88 59.71
CA LYS A 32 32.56 -31.05 60.60
C LYS A 32 32.12 -30.65 62.02
N VAL A 33 31.26 -31.49 62.59
CA VAL A 33 30.59 -31.35 63.89
C VAL A 33 31.58 -31.45 65.05
N GLN A 34 31.70 -30.40 65.86
CA GLN A 34 31.95 -30.45 67.31
C GLN A 34 31.82 -29.04 67.94
N ALA A 35 31.23 -29.00 69.16
CA ALA A 35 30.84 -27.87 70.02
C ALA A 35 29.49 -27.16 69.72
N ASP A 36 28.39 -27.71 70.28
CA ASP A 36 26.99 -27.39 69.94
C ASP A 36 26.53 -25.92 70.11
N TYR A 37 27.11 -25.15 71.04
CA TYR A 37 26.72 -23.74 71.24
C TYR A 37 27.45 -22.76 70.31
N ALA A 38 28.77 -22.90 70.16
CA ALA A 38 29.54 -22.09 69.23
C ALA A 38 29.16 -22.38 67.77
N GLN A 39 28.71 -23.61 67.48
CA GLN A 39 28.12 -23.99 66.20
C GLN A 39 26.76 -23.32 65.99
N GLU A 40 25.90 -23.25 67.00
CA GLU A 40 24.57 -22.62 66.89
C GLU A 40 24.65 -21.13 66.54
N GLU A 41 25.50 -20.37 67.23
CA GLU A 41 25.67 -18.94 66.97
C GLU A 41 26.30 -18.69 65.58
N LYS A 42 27.29 -19.51 65.19
CA LYS A 42 27.88 -19.46 63.84
C LYS A 42 26.86 -19.79 62.75
N VAL A 43 25.97 -20.77 62.96
CA VAL A 43 24.90 -21.10 62.01
C VAL A 43 23.90 -19.95 61.91
N LYS A 44 23.44 -19.39 63.05
CA LYS A 44 22.53 -18.23 63.04
C LYS A 44 23.15 -17.02 62.35
N THR A 45 24.42 -16.70 62.63
CA THR A 45 25.15 -15.61 61.97
C THR A 45 25.33 -15.88 60.47
N THR A 46 25.61 -17.12 60.07
CA THR A 46 25.72 -17.50 58.64
C THR A 46 24.39 -17.30 57.92
N ILE A 47 23.28 -17.76 58.52
CA ILE A 47 21.93 -17.56 57.95
C ILE A 47 21.62 -16.06 57.89
N ALA A 48 21.86 -15.29 58.95
CA ALA A 48 21.60 -13.85 58.98
C ALA A 48 22.41 -13.08 57.91
N GLN A 49 23.70 -13.41 57.76
CA GLN A 49 24.54 -12.81 56.71
C GLN A 49 24.06 -13.19 55.31
N THR A 50 23.64 -14.45 55.13
CA THR A 50 23.07 -14.91 53.85
C THR A 50 21.74 -14.20 53.55
N THR A 51 20.87 -14.01 54.55
CA THR A 51 19.64 -13.21 54.43
C THR A 51 19.94 -11.77 54.04
N LYS A 52 20.93 -11.13 54.67
CA LYS A 52 21.36 -9.76 54.32
C LYS A 52 21.88 -9.69 52.88
N ASN A 53 22.64 -10.68 52.44
CA ASN A 53 23.10 -10.77 51.06
C ASN A 53 21.92 -10.96 50.09
N THR A 54 20.92 -11.78 50.43
CA THR A 54 19.69 -11.93 49.64
C THR A 54 18.86 -10.64 49.60
N GLN A 55 18.83 -9.85 50.66
CA GLN A 55 18.22 -8.52 50.64
C GLN A 55 18.97 -7.54 49.72
N ASN A 56 20.30 -7.64 49.62
CA ASN A 56 21.06 -6.89 48.62
C ASN A 56 20.77 -7.40 47.20
N LEU A 57 20.59 -8.71 47.00
CA LEU A 57 20.12 -9.27 45.73
C LEU A 57 18.73 -8.75 45.36
N LEU A 58 17.86 -8.52 46.35
CA LEU A 58 16.56 -7.90 46.12
C LEU A 58 16.69 -6.48 45.58
N ALA A 59 17.64 -5.68 46.06
CA ALA A 59 17.94 -4.38 45.48
C ALA A 59 18.41 -4.51 44.01
N LYS A 60 19.38 -5.39 43.73
CA LYS A 60 19.82 -5.67 42.34
C LYS A 60 18.67 -6.17 41.45
N ALA A 61 17.78 -7.01 41.98
CA ALA A 61 16.63 -7.53 41.25
C ALA A 61 15.57 -6.45 40.97
N LYS A 62 15.47 -5.41 41.81
CA LYS A 62 14.64 -4.22 41.54
C LYS A 62 15.21 -3.38 40.40
N GLU A 63 16.53 -3.30 40.30
CA GLU A 63 17.25 -2.59 39.22
C GLU A 63 17.16 -3.28 37.85
N LEU A 64 16.58 -4.48 37.75
CA LEU A 64 16.23 -5.09 36.47
C LEU A 64 15.09 -4.34 35.76
N PHE A 65 14.35 -3.52 36.50
CA PHE A 65 13.18 -2.81 36.02
C PHE A 65 13.43 -1.30 35.96
N ASP A 66 12.52 -0.60 35.29
CA ASP A 66 12.45 0.85 35.36
C ASP A 66 12.02 1.34 36.75
N GLU A 67 12.07 2.66 36.97
CA GLU A 67 11.76 3.26 38.27
C GLU A 67 10.37 2.87 38.80
N LYS A 68 9.40 2.72 37.89
CA LYS A 68 8.01 2.32 38.21
C LYS A 68 7.83 0.81 38.37
N GLN A 69 8.84 0.02 38.01
CA GLN A 69 8.81 -1.44 37.98
C GLN A 69 7.74 -2.04 37.05
N GLU A 70 7.35 -1.26 36.05
CA GLU A 70 6.34 -1.60 35.04
C GLU A 70 7.01 -2.21 33.81
N PHE A 71 8.23 -1.78 33.49
CA PHE A 71 9.02 -2.21 32.34
C PHE A 71 10.39 -2.74 32.77
N LEU A 72 11.07 -3.46 31.89
CA LEU A 72 12.50 -3.72 32.08
C LEU A 72 13.26 -2.39 32.01
N ARG A 73 14.39 -2.30 32.71
CA ARG A 73 15.30 -1.20 32.42
C ARG A 73 15.84 -1.31 31.00
N LYS A 74 16.23 -0.17 30.45
CA LYS A 74 16.83 -0.09 29.12
C LYS A 74 18.12 -0.92 29.04
N ASP A 75 18.31 -1.55 27.89
CA ASP A 75 19.52 -2.31 27.54
C ASP A 75 19.84 -3.48 28.49
N LEU A 76 18.85 -3.99 29.23
CA LEU A 76 19.02 -5.15 30.09
C LEU A 76 19.43 -6.39 29.28
N LYS A 77 20.50 -7.06 29.71
CA LYS A 77 21.00 -8.29 29.09
C LYS A 77 20.62 -9.52 29.91
N ALA A 78 20.42 -10.64 29.23
CA ALA A 78 20.12 -11.92 29.87
C ALA A 78 21.19 -12.35 30.90
N ASP A 79 22.46 -12.02 30.66
CA ASP A 79 23.55 -12.37 31.57
C ASP A 79 23.49 -11.63 32.90
N GLU A 80 22.88 -10.45 32.95
CA GLU A 80 22.70 -9.68 34.18
C GLU A 80 21.63 -10.33 35.07
N ILE A 81 20.56 -10.87 34.48
CA ILE A 81 19.56 -11.66 35.18
C ILE A 81 20.17 -12.98 35.70
N LYS A 82 20.92 -13.68 34.84
CA LYS A 82 21.60 -14.94 35.20
C LYS A 82 22.62 -14.75 36.33
N ALA A 83 23.30 -13.61 36.38
CA ALA A 83 24.23 -13.31 37.47
C ALA A 83 23.51 -13.26 38.83
N ILE A 84 22.37 -12.56 38.91
CA ILE A 84 21.56 -12.49 40.13
C ILE A 84 20.99 -13.87 40.48
N GLN A 85 20.51 -14.63 39.49
CA GLN A 85 20.02 -15.99 39.69
C GLN A 85 21.10 -16.92 40.25
N LYS A 86 22.33 -16.84 39.73
CA LYS A 86 23.47 -17.62 40.22
C LYS A 86 23.85 -17.27 41.66
N GLU A 87 23.86 -15.97 42.00
CA GLU A 87 24.08 -15.52 43.38
C GLU A 87 22.97 -16.04 44.31
N LEU A 88 21.70 -15.99 43.89
CA LEU A 88 20.56 -16.51 44.66
C LEU A 88 20.68 -18.02 44.91
N THR A 89 20.95 -18.82 43.88
CA THR A 89 21.13 -20.27 44.02
C THR A 89 22.31 -20.64 44.93
N SER A 90 23.36 -19.80 44.99
CA SER A 90 24.45 -20.00 45.96
C SER A 90 23.97 -19.81 47.40
N SER A 91 23.17 -18.77 47.64
CA SER A 91 22.55 -18.49 48.94
C SER A 91 21.57 -19.59 49.36
N GLU A 92 20.73 -20.07 48.43
CA GLU A 92 19.80 -21.20 48.67
C GLU A 92 20.55 -22.46 49.13
N LYS A 93 21.65 -22.82 48.44
CA LYS A 93 22.48 -23.97 48.81
C LYS A 93 23.04 -23.82 50.22
N THR A 94 23.52 -22.62 50.57
CA THR A 94 24.08 -22.33 51.89
C THR A 94 23.04 -22.53 53.01
N VAL A 95 21.79 -22.06 52.81
CA VAL A 95 20.75 -22.15 53.86
C VAL A 95 20.09 -23.53 53.91
N LYS A 96 20.02 -24.25 52.79
CA LYS A 96 19.39 -25.58 52.71
C LYS A 96 19.98 -26.59 53.71
N ASP A 97 21.28 -26.48 53.99
CA ASP A 97 22.00 -27.37 54.91
C ASP A 97 21.61 -27.14 56.38
N PHE A 98 20.88 -26.06 56.70
CA PHE A 98 20.48 -25.68 58.06
C PHE A 98 18.98 -25.84 58.36
N ASN A 99 18.24 -26.56 57.52
CA ASN A 99 16.78 -26.71 57.63
C ASN A 99 16.35 -27.64 58.80
N SER A 100 16.50 -27.16 60.04
CA SER A 100 16.01 -27.79 61.26
C SER A 100 15.09 -26.86 62.03
N LYS A 101 14.15 -27.40 62.83
CA LYS A 101 13.25 -26.61 63.69
C LYS A 101 13.99 -25.61 64.59
N LYS A 102 15.25 -25.90 64.94
CA LYS A 102 16.11 -25.04 65.76
C LYS A 102 16.39 -23.67 65.13
N TYR A 103 16.42 -23.58 63.79
CA TYR A 103 16.75 -22.35 63.05
C TYR A 103 15.57 -21.79 62.25
N GLU A 104 14.37 -22.33 62.46
CA GLU A 104 13.17 -22.05 61.66
C GLU A 104 12.91 -20.56 61.45
N LYS A 105 13.04 -19.73 62.50
CA LYS A 105 12.85 -18.28 62.38
C LYS A 105 13.85 -17.63 61.40
N ALA A 106 15.13 -17.93 61.53
CA ALA A 106 16.18 -17.36 60.67
C ALA A 106 16.05 -17.87 59.22
N VAL A 107 15.70 -19.14 59.04
CA VAL A 107 15.44 -19.76 57.73
C VAL A 107 14.18 -19.15 57.08
N ASN A 108 13.15 -18.83 57.85
CA ASN A 108 11.93 -18.19 57.33
C ASN A 108 12.17 -16.76 56.83
N GLU A 109 13.03 -16.00 57.51
CA GLU A 109 13.47 -14.67 57.06
C GLU A 109 14.22 -14.76 55.72
N PHE A 110 15.16 -15.70 55.60
CA PHE A 110 15.83 -16.00 54.33
C PHE A 110 14.82 -16.37 53.24
N THR A 111 13.92 -17.32 53.53
CA THR A 111 12.92 -17.84 52.58
C THR A 111 12.00 -16.75 52.04
N THR A 112 11.67 -15.76 52.86
CA THR A 112 10.85 -14.62 52.45
C THR A 112 11.60 -13.72 51.46
N ALA A 113 12.87 -13.39 51.75
CA ALA A 113 13.70 -12.62 50.84
C ALA A 113 13.97 -13.37 49.53
N ASP A 114 14.28 -14.68 49.64
CA ASP A 114 14.52 -15.58 48.51
C ASP A 114 13.33 -15.63 47.53
N LYS A 115 12.11 -15.83 48.05
CA LYS A 115 10.89 -15.83 47.24
C LYS A 115 10.67 -14.52 46.49
N GLU A 116 10.94 -13.38 47.12
CA GLU A 116 10.77 -12.07 46.50
C GLU A 116 11.82 -11.84 45.39
N VAL A 117 13.08 -12.21 45.61
CA VAL A 117 14.12 -12.16 44.56
C VAL A 117 13.76 -13.08 43.40
N SER A 118 13.40 -14.34 43.70
CA SER A 118 12.96 -15.34 42.71
C SER A 118 11.78 -14.86 41.87
N LYS A 119 10.78 -14.23 42.49
CA LYS A 119 9.61 -13.67 41.79
C LYS A 119 10.03 -12.58 40.81
N ARG A 120 10.96 -11.70 41.20
CA ARG A 120 11.47 -10.60 40.36
C ARG A 120 12.33 -11.10 39.22
N ILE A 121 13.20 -12.07 39.46
CA ILE A 121 13.98 -12.74 38.41
C ILE A 121 13.04 -13.34 37.37
N LYS A 122 12.07 -14.16 37.79
CA LYS A 122 11.10 -14.80 36.86
C LYS A 122 10.30 -13.78 36.05
N LYS A 123 9.87 -12.68 36.69
CA LYS A 123 9.19 -11.57 36.00
C LYS A 123 10.11 -10.97 34.93
N ALA A 124 11.35 -10.65 35.28
CA ALA A 124 12.32 -10.07 34.34
C ALA A 124 12.66 -11.02 33.19
N GLU A 125 12.86 -12.32 33.46
CA GLU A 125 13.09 -13.35 32.45
C GLU A 125 11.93 -13.44 31.46
N THR A 126 10.70 -13.48 31.97
CA THR A 126 9.48 -13.57 31.14
C THR A 126 9.31 -12.33 30.27
N MET A 127 9.54 -11.14 30.83
CA MET A 127 9.48 -9.88 30.09
C MET A 127 10.60 -9.80 29.04
N LEU A 128 11.82 -10.25 29.36
CA LEU A 128 12.95 -10.20 28.43
C LEU A 128 12.77 -11.20 27.28
N ASP A 129 12.28 -12.40 27.57
CA ASP A 129 11.91 -13.40 26.55
C ASP A 129 10.80 -12.86 25.63
N THR A 130 9.76 -12.25 26.21
CA THR A 130 8.68 -11.61 25.43
C THR A 130 9.21 -10.47 24.56
N GLN A 131 10.03 -9.57 25.12
CA GLN A 131 10.66 -8.46 24.37
C GLN A 131 11.57 -9.00 23.25
N THR A 132 12.31 -10.08 23.50
CA THR A 132 13.21 -10.70 22.51
C THR A 132 12.41 -11.30 21.36
N LYS A 133 11.37 -12.09 21.66
CA LYS A 133 10.47 -12.67 20.65
C LYS A 133 9.75 -11.60 19.86
N LEU A 134 9.26 -10.55 20.53
CA LEU A 134 8.63 -9.41 19.87
C LEU A 134 9.59 -8.73 18.90
N ASN A 135 10.79 -8.36 19.36
CA ASN A 135 11.81 -7.72 18.55
C ASN A 135 12.26 -8.59 17.36
N ALA A 136 12.22 -9.92 17.51
CA ALA A 136 12.59 -10.85 16.44
C ALA A 136 11.65 -10.77 15.23
N LEU A 137 10.40 -10.32 15.40
CA LEU A 137 9.44 -10.11 14.30
C LEU A 137 9.84 -8.96 13.38
N PHE A 138 10.66 -8.02 13.84
CA PHE A 138 10.90 -6.76 13.15
C PHE A 138 12.32 -6.64 12.62
N THR A 139 12.49 -5.87 11.56
CA THR A 139 13.81 -5.63 10.91
C THR A 139 14.83 -4.98 11.85
N LYS A 140 14.38 -4.27 12.87
CA LYS A 140 15.17 -3.67 13.96
C LYS A 140 14.46 -3.92 15.29
N PRO A 141 15.17 -3.93 16.44
CA PRO A 141 14.52 -3.98 17.75
C PRO A 141 13.53 -2.81 17.90
N VAL A 142 12.28 -3.10 18.28
CA VAL A 142 11.21 -2.11 18.37
C VAL A 142 10.84 -1.73 19.79
N LEU A 143 11.14 -2.59 20.77
CA LEU A 143 10.89 -2.36 22.19
C LEU A 143 12.18 -2.54 22.98
N ASN A 144 12.55 -1.54 23.78
CA ASN A 144 13.67 -1.58 24.71
C ASN A 144 13.28 -0.93 26.03
N GLY A 145 12.91 -1.76 27.02
CA GLY A 145 12.29 -1.25 28.24
C GLY A 145 10.91 -0.67 27.93
N ASN A 146 10.70 0.61 28.22
CA ASN A 146 9.46 1.33 27.91
C ASN A 146 9.49 2.09 26.57
N GLU A 147 10.64 2.14 25.89
CA GLU A 147 10.81 2.88 24.65
C GLU A 147 10.39 2.06 23.43
N VAL A 148 9.58 2.68 22.57
CA VAL A 148 9.19 2.11 21.28
C VAL A 148 9.81 2.90 20.15
N THR A 149 10.46 2.20 19.21
CA THR A 149 11.01 2.85 18.02
C THR A 149 9.91 3.36 17.10
N LYS A 150 10.11 4.53 16.50
CA LYS A 150 9.14 5.14 15.57
C LYS A 150 8.87 4.28 14.33
N GLU A 151 9.91 3.62 13.82
CA GLU A 151 9.83 2.80 12.61
C GLU A 151 9.63 1.33 12.97
N ILE A 152 8.40 0.85 12.82
CA ILE A 152 8.01 -0.54 13.11
C ILE A 152 7.79 -1.25 11.76
N ILE A 153 8.77 -2.02 11.30
CA ILE A 153 8.72 -2.74 10.02
C ILE A 153 8.96 -4.23 10.26
N ILE A 154 7.97 -5.06 9.93
CA ILE A 154 8.04 -6.52 10.06
C ILE A 154 9.06 -7.13 9.08
N LYS A 155 9.76 -8.19 9.47
CA LYS A 155 10.62 -8.96 8.57
C LYS A 155 9.78 -9.69 7.51
N LYS A 156 10.41 -10.04 6.39
CA LYS A 156 9.75 -10.75 5.29
C LYS A 156 9.29 -12.16 5.64
N ASP A 157 10.03 -12.86 6.51
CA ASP A 157 9.85 -14.29 6.79
C ASP A 157 9.16 -14.57 8.14
N VAL A 158 8.41 -13.59 8.67
CA VAL A 158 7.63 -13.81 9.89
C VAL A 158 6.50 -14.80 9.62
N LYS A 159 6.27 -15.73 10.56
CA LYS A 159 5.17 -16.70 10.47
C LYS A 159 3.99 -16.27 11.32
N THR A 160 2.81 -16.80 11.00
CA THR A 160 1.58 -16.52 11.78
C THR A 160 1.73 -16.97 13.23
N GLU A 161 2.38 -18.12 13.44
CA GLU A 161 2.59 -18.71 14.76
C GLU A 161 3.45 -17.83 15.66
N ASP A 162 4.44 -17.14 15.09
CA ASP A 162 5.32 -16.22 15.82
C ASP A 162 4.54 -15.02 16.38
N ILE A 163 3.58 -14.51 15.61
CA ILE A 163 2.70 -13.41 16.02
C ILE A 163 1.70 -13.90 17.08
N GLN A 164 1.04 -15.04 16.83
CA GLN A 164 0.03 -15.60 17.75
C GLN A 164 0.61 -15.97 19.13
N ALA A 165 1.88 -16.39 19.18
CA ALA A 165 2.56 -16.68 20.44
C ALA A 165 2.61 -15.45 21.37
N LEU A 166 2.60 -14.24 20.81
CA LEU A 166 2.68 -12.97 21.55
C LEU A 166 1.30 -12.34 21.82
N GLU A 167 0.24 -12.80 21.16
CA GLU A 167 -1.14 -12.36 21.41
C GLU A 167 -1.73 -12.92 22.71
N LYS A 168 -1.19 -14.04 23.22
CA LYS A 168 -1.73 -14.80 24.36
C LYS A 168 -1.18 -14.36 25.72
N GLN A 169 -0.90 -13.08 25.90
CA GLN A 169 -0.45 -12.55 27.20
C GLN A 169 -1.63 -12.61 28.20
N LYS A 170 -1.46 -13.37 29.29
CA LYS A 170 -2.53 -13.63 30.27
C LYS A 170 -2.72 -12.49 31.28
N GLU A 171 -1.66 -11.75 31.57
CA GLU A 171 -1.67 -10.67 32.55
C GLU A 171 -1.89 -9.32 31.86
N LYS A 172 -2.70 -8.45 32.48
CA LYS A 172 -2.88 -7.06 32.05
C LYS A 172 -1.97 -6.15 32.86
N THR A 173 -0.95 -5.64 32.20
CA THR A 173 0.10 -4.77 32.75
C THR A 173 0.47 -3.72 31.70
N PRO A 174 1.09 -2.59 32.10
CA PRO A 174 1.59 -1.61 31.14
C PRO A 174 2.54 -2.20 30.09
N PHE A 175 3.37 -3.17 30.49
CA PHE A 175 4.23 -3.92 29.58
C PHE A 175 3.42 -4.75 28.56
N SER A 176 2.47 -5.57 29.03
CA SER A 176 1.67 -6.40 28.13
C SER A 176 0.81 -5.58 27.17
N ASP A 177 0.30 -4.42 27.63
CA ASP A 177 -0.46 -3.50 26.77
C ASP A 177 0.41 -2.90 25.67
N LYS A 178 1.66 -2.53 26.00
CA LYS A 178 2.65 -2.07 25.03
C LYS A 178 3.03 -3.15 24.03
N VAL A 179 3.24 -4.38 24.51
CA VAL A 179 3.49 -5.55 23.64
C VAL A 179 2.30 -5.77 22.71
N ALA A 180 1.06 -5.76 23.23
CA ALA A 180 -0.15 -5.97 22.43
C ALA A 180 -0.32 -4.90 21.33
N GLU A 181 -0.02 -3.64 21.62
CA GLU A 181 -0.03 -2.54 20.65
C GLU A 181 0.96 -2.79 19.49
N ILE A 182 2.17 -3.25 19.81
CA ILE A 182 3.20 -3.55 18.81
C ILE A 182 2.83 -4.81 18.02
N VAL A 183 2.32 -5.86 18.68
CA VAL A 183 1.84 -7.09 18.03
C VAL A 183 0.70 -6.79 17.06
N LYS A 184 -0.23 -5.90 17.42
CA LYS A 184 -1.30 -5.45 16.51
C LYS A 184 -0.73 -4.81 15.25
N ASN A 185 0.30 -3.97 15.37
CA ASN A 185 1.00 -3.40 14.22
C ASN A 185 1.70 -4.47 13.37
N ALA A 186 2.33 -5.48 13.98
CA ALA A 186 2.88 -6.62 13.25
C ALA A 186 1.80 -7.39 12.49
N ARG A 187 0.66 -7.67 13.14
CA ARG A 187 -0.46 -8.39 12.55
C ARG A 187 -1.01 -7.68 11.32
N ILE A 188 -1.22 -6.37 11.40
CA ILE A 188 -1.67 -5.56 10.26
C ILE A 188 -0.69 -5.67 9.09
N GLN A 189 0.61 -5.46 9.33
CA GLN A 189 1.62 -5.54 8.27
C GLN A 189 1.74 -6.95 7.67
N PHE A 190 1.66 -7.98 8.51
CA PHE A 190 1.64 -9.38 8.05
C PHE A 190 0.43 -9.64 7.15
N THR A 191 -0.76 -9.18 7.54
CA THR A 191 -1.98 -9.29 6.73
C THR A 191 -1.88 -8.51 5.42
N ASP A 192 -1.28 -7.32 5.42
CA ASP A 192 -1.06 -6.54 4.19
C ASP A 192 -0.14 -7.30 3.21
N ILE A 193 0.93 -7.93 3.73
CA ILE A 193 1.84 -8.77 2.92
C ILE A 193 1.12 -9.98 2.35
N GLU A 194 0.35 -10.72 3.16
CA GLU A 194 -0.39 -11.91 2.71
C GLU A 194 -1.48 -11.55 1.68
N ASN A 195 -2.19 -10.44 1.88
CA ASN A 195 -3.18 -9.95 0.93
C ASN A 195 -2.52 -9.56 -0.41
N ALA A 196 -1.35 -8.91 -0.38
CA ALA A 196 -0.62 -8.57 -1.59
C ALA A 196 -0.12 -9.80 -2.35
N LYS A 197 0.40 -10.82 -1.63
CA LYS A 197 0.77 -12.11 -2.24
C LYS A 197 -0.44 -12.77 -2.89
N LYS A 198 -1.58 -12.82 -2.20
CA LYS A 198 -2.82 -13.40 -2.74
C LYS A 198 -3.31 -12.66 -3.98
N ALA A 199 -3.36 -11.33 -3.94
CA ALA A 199 -3.78 -10.51 -5.07
C ALA A 199 -2.85 -10.67 -6.29
N LEU A 200 -1.53 -10.80 -6.06
CA LEU A 200 -0.58 -11.11 -7.12
C LEU A 200 -0.88 -12.47 -7.76
N VAL A 201 -1.09 -13.52 -6.97
CA VAL A 201 -1.46 -14.85 -7.48
C VAL A 201 -2.76 -14.81 -8.30
N GLU A 202 -3.76 -14.03 -7.87
CA GLU A 202 -4.99 -13.84 -8.65
C GLU A 202 -4.74 -13.13 -9.98
N SER A 203 -3.84 -12.14 -9.99
CA SER A 203 -3.42 -11.45 -11.22
C SER A 203 -2.59 -12.36 -12.14
N GLU A 204 -1.79 -13.28 -11.60
CA GLU A 204 -1.01 -14.25 -12.37
C GLU A 204 -1.89 -15.29 -13.06
N LYS A 205 -3.01 -15.69 -12.42
CA LYS A 205 -3.99 -16.62 -12.99
C LYS A 205 -4.78 -16.01 -14.16
N ASP A 206 -4.90 -14.69 -14.21
CA ASP A 206 -5.69 -13.97 -15.21
C ASP A 206 -4.91 -12.76 -15.72
N LYS A 207 -3.83 -13.04 -16.45
CA LYS A 207 -2.84 -12.05 -16.91
C LYS A 207 -3.40 -10.99 -17.86
N GLY A 208 -4.65 -11.11 -18.30
CA GLY A 208 -5.32 -10.11 -19.14
C GLY A 208 -6.21 -9.14 -18.36
N ASN A 209 -6.41 -9.35 -17.06
CA ASN A 209 -7.38 -8.62 -16.26
C ASN A 209 -6.74 -7.44 -15.52
N GLU A 210 -7.02 -6.24 -16.01
CA GLU A 210 -6.51 -4.99 -15.45
C GLU A 210 -6.95 -4.73 -14.01
N THR A 211 -8.21 -5.05 -13.67
CA THR A 211 -8.73 -4.86 -12.31
C THR A 211 -7.93 -5.69 -11.30
N LYS A 212 -7.61 -6.95 -11.64
CA LYS A 212 -6.78 -7.81 -10.77
C LYS A 212 -5.36 -7.29 -10.63
N ALA A 213 -4.74 -6.83 -11.73
CA ALA A 213 -3.41 -6.24 -11.69
C ALA A 213 -3.35 -4.93 -10.87
N ASN A 214 -4.40 -4.11 -10.93
CA ASN A 214 -4.52 -2.89 -10.14
C ASN A 214 -4.77 -3.19 -8.65
N ASN A 215 -5.60 -4.21 -8.34
CA ASN A 215 -5.79 -4.66 -6.96
C ASN A 215 -4.49 -5.17 -6.34
N ALA A 216 -3.70 -5.96 -7.10
CA ALA A 216 -2.37 -6.40 -6.67
C ALA A 216 -1.44 -5.21 -6.41
N GLN A 217 -1.41 -4.22 -7.31
CA GLN A 217 -0.61 -3.00 -7.12
C GLN A 217 -1.00 -2.24 -5.84
N ASN A 218 -2.30 -2.06 -5.62
CA ASN A 218 -2.81 -1.33 -4.46
C ASN A 218 -2.48 -2.05 -3.15
N ALA A 219 -2.54 -3.39 -3.15
CA ALA A 219 -2.13 -4.19 -2.01
C ALA A 219 -0.60 -4.09 -1.77
N ILE A 220 0.23 -4.19 -2.81
CA ILE A 220 1.68 -4.02 -2.73
C ILE A 220 2.06 -2.63 -2.19
N ASN A 221 1.31 -1.59 -2.58
CA ASN A 221 1.57 -0.22 -2.14
C ASN A 221 1.41 0.00 -0.63
N LYS A 222 0.59 -0.81 0.05
CA LYS A 222 0.39 -0.77 1.51
C LYS A 222 1.55 -1.38 2.30
N ILE A 223 2.40 -2.19 1.66
CA ILE A 223 3.51 -2.88 2.32
C ILE A 223 4.59 -1.87 2.73
N LYS A 224 4.90 -1.85 4.03
CA LYS A 224 5.98 -1.01 4.59
C LYS A 224 7.37 -1.57 4.30
N ASN A 225 7.52 -2.89 4.34
CA ASN A 225 8.80 -3.55 4.06
C ASN A 225 9.18 -3.39 2.58
N GLN A 226 10.22 -2.59 2.32
CA GLN A 226 10.65 -2.24 0.95
C GLN A 226 11.22 -3.44 0.17
N GLU A 227 11.85 -4.40 0.84
CA GLU A 227 12.35 -5.63 0.20
C GLU A 227 11.19 -6.46 -0.34
N VAL A 228 10.18 -6.74 0.49
CA VAL A 228 8.97 -7.47 0.10
C VAL A 228 8.21 -6.72 -0.99
N LYS A 229 8.07 -5.40 -0.84
CA LYS A 229 7.40 -4.55 -1.83
C LYS A 229 8.08 -4.67 -3.20
N LYS A 230 9.42 -4.59 -3.25
CA LYS A 230 10.20 -4.73 -4.48
C LYS A 230 10.08 -6.13 -5.08
N GLU A 231 10.12 -7.18 -4.27
CA GLU A 231 9.97 -8.56 -4.74
C GLU A 231 8.61 -8.78 -5.41
N LEU A 232 7.53 -8.36 -4.77
CA LEU A 232 6.18 -8.51 -5.33
C LEU A 232 5.96 -7.61 -6.56
N GLN A 233 6.50 -6.39 -6.55
CA GLN A 233 6.44 -5.49 -7.71
C GLN A 233 7.11 -6.11 -8.93
N THR A 234 8.30 -6.70 -8.75
CA THR A 234 9.04 -7.35 -9.83
C THR A 234 8.25 -8.48 -10.49
N LYS A 235 7.39 -9.17 -9.73
CA LYS A 235 6.49 -10.21 -10.26
C LYS A 235 5.24 -9.63 -10.95
N LEU A 236 4.75 -8.48 -10.48
CA LEU A 236 3.57 -7.82 -11.06
C LEU A 236 3.86 -7.07 -12.37
N ASP A 237 5.04 -6.46 -12.50
CA ASP A 237 5.41 -5.60 -13.64
C ASP A 237 5.24 -6.29 -15.01
N PRO A 238 5.68 -7.55 -15.22
CA PRO A 238 5.47 -8.25 -16.48
C PRO A 238 3.99 -8.44 -16.84
N ILE A 239 3.11 -8.65 -15.84
CA ILE A 239 1.67 -8.82 -16.05
C ILE A 239 1.07 -7.50 -16.54
N LYS A 240 1.40 -6.40 -15.86
CA LYS A 240 0.95 -5.06 -16.27
C LYS A 240 1.43 -4.70 -17.67
N LYS A 241 2.68 -5.03 -18.00
CA LYS A 241 3.22 -4.84 -19.34
C LYS A 241 2.43 -5.61 -20.40
N ALA A 242 2.14 -6.90 -20.16
CA ALA A 242 1.35 -7.72 -21.07
C ALA A 242 -0.07 -7.18 -21.28
N ILE A 243 -0.73 -6.68 -20.22
CA ILE A 243 -2.06 -6.05 -20.32
C ILE A 243 -2.00 -4.80 -21.21
N LYS A 244 -1.00 -3.94 -20.99
CA LYS A 244 -0.82 -2.72 -21.78
C LYS A 244 -0.56 -3.03 -23.25
N GLU A 245 0.27 -4.03 -23.53
CA GLU A 245 0.56 -4.49 -24.89
C GLU A 245 -0.68 -5.09 -25.56
N LYS A 246 -1.46 -5.92 -24.86
CA LYS A 246 -2.71 -6.48 -25.37
C LYS A 246 -3.73 -5.39 -25.72
N LYS A 247 -3.93 -4.41 -24.83
CA LYS A 247 -4.82 -3.27 -25.10
C LYS A 247 -4.39 -2.47 -26.32
N LYS A 248 -3.08 -2.24 -26.47
CA LYS A 248 -2.54 -1.53 -27.63
C LYS A 248 -2.79 -2.31 -28.93
N ALA A 249 -2.56 -3.63 -28.91
CA ALA A 249 -2.80 -4.49 -30.07
C ALA A 249 -4.30 -4.57 -30.44
N GLU A 250 -5.18 -4.63 -29.44
CA GLU A 250 -6.64 -4.66 -29.65
C GLU A 250 -7.16 -3.33 -30.21
N GLU A 251 -6.62 -2.20 -29.74
CA GLU A 251 -6.92 -0.88 -30.28
C GLU A 251 -6.41 -0.71 -31.72
N GLU A 252 -5.20 -1.18 -32.03
CA GLU A 252 -4.67 -1.17 -33.40
C GLU A 252 -5.50 -2.06 -34.33
N LYS A 253 -5.94 -3.24 -33.86
CA LYS A 253 -6.85 -4.13 -34.61
C LYS A 253 -8.19 -3.46 -34.87
N ARG A 254 -8.77 -2.79 -33.86
CA ARG A 254 -10.04 -2.06 -34.00
C ARG A 254 -9.93 -0.95 -35.05
N LYS A 255 -8.85 -0.17 -35.03
CA LYS A 255 -8.60 0.88 -36.03
C LYS A 255 -8.39 0.32 -37.44
N ALA A 256 -7.71 -0.83 -37.57
CA ALA A 256 -7.52 -1.49 -38.86
C ALA A 256 -8.85 -2.04 -39.42
N GLU A 257 -9.68 -2.65 -38.57
CA GLU A 257 -11.00 -3.16 -38.96
C GLU A 257 -11.96 -2.03 -39.36
N GLU A 258 -11.94 -0.90 -38.64
CA GLU A 258 -12.75 0.28 -38.95
C GLU A 258 -12.33 0.92 -40.27
N LYS A 259 -11.01 1.01 -40.54
CA LYS A 259 -10.49 1.49 -41.83
C LYS A 259 -10.87 0.56 -42.99
N ALA A 260 -10.78 -0.76 -42.81
CA ALA A 260 -11.16 -1.72 -43.84
C ALA A 260 -12.66 -1.64 -44.19
N LYS A 261 -13.54 -1.48 -43.18
CA LYS A 261 -14.98 -1.29 -43.41
C LYS A 261 -15.31 0.00 -44.16
N ALA A 262 -14.60 1.09 -43.85
CA ALA A 262 -14.76 2.36 -44.55
C ALA A 262 -14.29 2.29 -46.01
N GLU A 263 -13.19 1.58 -46.29
CA GLU A 263 -12.69 1.36 -47.66
C GLU A 263 -13.63 0.45 -48.47
N GLU A 264 -14.21 -0.60 -47.86
CA GLU A 264 -15.20 -1.48 -48.50
C GLU A 264 -16.46 -0.70 -48.89
N GLN A 265 -17.03 0.09 -47.96
CA GLN A 265 -18.20 0.94 -48.25
C GLN A 265 -17.92 2.01 -49.32
N GLY A 266 -16.74 2.63 -49.31
CA GLY A 266 -16.34 3.61 -50.34
C GLY A 266 -16.21 2.98 -51.73
N SER A 267 -15.69 1.75 -51.82
CA SER A 267 -15.54 1.03 -53.08
C SER A 267 -16.87 0.58 -53.69
N GLU A 268 -17.84 0.19 -52.85
CA GLU A 268 -19.18 -0.21 -53.29
C GLU A 268 -19.99 1.00 -53.82
N VAL A 269 -19.85 2.17 -53.18
CA VAL A 269 -20.43 3.43 -53.66
C VAL A 269 -19.84 3.84 -55.00
N ALA A 270 -18.50 3.83 -55.14
CA ALA A 270 -17.84 4.19 -56.39
C ALA A 270 -18.22 3.27 -57.56
N SER A 271 -18.28 1.95 -57.33
CA SER A 271 -18.72 0.99 -58.35
C SER A 271 -20.17 1.22 -58.78
N ASN A 272 -21.06 1.57 -57.85
CA ASN A 272 -22.46 1.83 -58.16
C ASN A 272 -22.65 3.18 -58.89
N GLU A 273 -21.82 4.19 -58.58
CA GLU A 273 -21.78 5.45 -59.33
C GLU A 273 -21.31 5.24 -60.78
N GLU A 274 -20.31 4.38 -61.02
CA GLU A 274 -19.86 4.04 -62.38
C GLU A 274 -20.95 3.32 -63.19
N ILE A 275 -21.68 2.38 -62.57
CA ILE A 275 -22.81 1.68 -63.21
C ILE A 275 -23.95 2.66 -63.53
N ALA A 276 -24.26 3.58 -62.62
CA ALA A 276 -25.29 4.60 -62.84
C ALA A 276 -24.88 5.59 -63.94
N LEU A 277 -23.61 5.98 -64.02
CA LEU A 277 -23.07 6.85 -65.07
C LEU A 277 -23.10 6.17 -66.45
N ALA A 278 -22.76 4.89 -66.53
CA ALA A 278 -22.84 4.12 -67.77
C ALA A 278 -24.29 4.05 -68.29
N LYS A 279 -25.28 3.79 -67.41
CA LYS A 279 -26.71 3.81 -67.77
C LYS A 279 -27.20 5.20 -68.17
N ALA A 280 -26.75 6.26 -67.50
CA ALA A 280 -27.11 7.63 -67.86
C ALA A 280 -26.54 8.00 -69.25
N ASN A 281 -25.32 7.59 -69.55
CA ASN A 281 -24.70 7.79 -70.87
C ASN A 281 -25.38 6.98 -71.98
N GLU A 282 -25.85 5.77 -71.69
CA GLU A 282 -26.55 4.92 -72.68
C GLU A 282 -27.96 5.45 -73.01
N THR A 283 -28.67 5.98 -72.02
CA THR A 283 -30.05 6.47 -72.18
C THR A 283 -30.15 7.95 -72.54
N GLY A 284 -29.07 8.72 -72.35
CA GLY A 284 -29.06 10.18 -72.53
C GLY A 284 -29.90 10.95 -71.51
N GLN A 285 -30.36 10.30 -70.44
CA GLN A 285 -31.23 10.88 -69.41
C GLN A 285 -30.61 10.66 -68.01
N PRO A 286 -30.95 11.51 -67.02
CA PRO A 286 -30.47 11.33 -65.65
C PRO A 286 -30.98 10.03 -65.03
N VAL A 287 -30.10 9.26 -64.37
CA VAL A 287 -30.46 7.99 -63.70
C VAL A 287 -30.32 8.14 -62.19
N TYR A 288 -31.35 7.77 -61.42
CA TYR A 288 -31.32 7.79 -59.96
C TYR A 288 -30.46 6.65 -59.41
N ASN A 289 -29.51 6.97 -58.52
CA ASN A 289 -28.71 6.00 -57.79
C ASN A 289 -29.29 5.85 -56.36
N GLU A 290 -29.93 4.72 -56.10
CA GLU A 290 -30.56 4.43 -54.80
C GLU A 290 -29.57 4.38 -53.64
N GLN A 291 -28.30 4.02 -53.88
CA GLN A 291 -27.26 3.97 -52.84
C GLN A 291 -26.76 5.35 -52.42
N THR A 292 -26.70 6.33 -53.33
CA THR A 292 -26.20 7.69 -53.03
C THR A 292 -27.32 8.73 -52.87
N GLY A 293 -28.57 8.36 -53.16
CA GLY A 293 -29.75 9.21 -53.00
C GLY A 293 -29.82 10.37 -54.00
N GLY A 294 -29.08 10.27 -55.11
CA GLY A 294 -28.94 11.35 -56.10
C GLY A 294 -29.08 10.88 -57.55
N TYR A 295 -29.31 11.81 -58.48
CA TYR A 295 -29.36 11.53 -59.91
C TYR A 295 -27.98 11.75 -60.55
N VAL A 296 -27.51 10.75 -61.30
CA VAL A 296 -26.28 10.83 -62.11
C VAL A 296 -26.64 11.32 -63.51
N GLN A 297 -25.98 12.38 -63.96
CA GLN A 297 -26.21 13.02 -65.27
C GLN A 297 -25.33 12.39 -66.36
N PRO A 298 -25.79 12.31 -67.63
CA PRO A 298 -24.95 11.91 -68.75
C PRO A 298 -23.80 12.90 -69.00
N THR A 299 -22.64 12.40 -69.39
CA THR A 299 -21.41 13.19 -69.64
C THR A 299 -21.07 13.32 -71.13
N THR A 300 -21.70 12.54 -72.00
CA THR A 300 -21.58 12.69 -73.45
C THR A 300 -22.62 13.68 -73.99
N PRO A 301 -22.23 14.71 -74.78
CA PRO A 301 -23.18 15.64 -75.36
C PRO A 301 -24.09 14.93 -76.37
N GLN A 302 -25.41 15.08 -76.16
CA GLN A 302 -26.42 14.67 -77.12
C GLN A 302 -26.23 15.48 -78.41
N SER A 303 -25.85 14.80 -79.49
CA SER A 303 -25.81 15.37 -80.84
C SER A 303 -27.23 15.71 -81.29
N ASN A 304 -27.65 16.95 -81.08
CA ASN A 304 -28.91 17.49 -81.60
C ASN A 304 -28.77 17.80 -83.10
N GLY A 305 -29.67 17.24 -83.92
CA GLY A 305 -29.89 17.64 -85.30
C GLY A 305 -31.22 18.39 -85.46
N GLY A 306 -31.15 19.72 -85.66
CA GLY A 306 -32.13 20.60 -86.33
C GLY A 306 -33.55 20.71 -85.72
N ASN A 307 -34.33 21.78 -85.86
CA ASN A 307 -34.21 23.03 -86.60
C ASN A 307 -35.22 24.05 -86.02
N SER A 308 -34.91 25.33 -86.20
CA SER A 308 -35.52 26.57 -85.69
C SER A 308 -36.96 26.87 -86.19
N SER A 309 -37.79 27.59 -85.41
CA SER A 309 -38.20 28.99 -85.72
C SER A 309 -39.25 29.63 -84.79
N ASN A 310 -38.93 30.88 -84.40
CA ASN A 310 -39.74 32.11 -84.22
C ASN A 310 -40.90 32.17 -83.18
N SER A 311 -41.13 33.26 -82.43
CA SER A 311 -40.87 34.68 -82.71
C SER A 311 -40.93 35.58 -81.44
N SER A 312 -40.12 36.66 -81.48
CA SER A 312 -40.35 38.06 -81.04
C SER A 312 -40.92 38.37 -79.65
N SER A 313 -40.43 39.33 -78.86
CA SER A 313 -40.11 40.72 -79.26
C SER A 313 -39.43 41.50 -78.11
N SER A 314 -38.42 42.32 -78.47
CA SER A 314 -38.08 43.68 -78.00
C SER A 314 -38.02 43.99 -76.49
N GLY A 315 -37.02 44.67 -75.90
CA GLY A 315 -35.89 45.48 -76.38
C GLY A 315 -35.13 45.96 -75.12
N SER A 316 -33.80 45.94 -75.09
CA SER A 316 -32.86 47.02 -75.44
C SER A 316 -32.33 47.82 -74.24
N THR A 317 -31.02 47.66 -74.04
CA THR A 317 -29.99 48.61 -73.55
C THR A 317 -29.78 48.96 -72.07
N ASN A 318 -28.51 48.78 -71.69
CA ASN A 318 -27.66 49.47 -70.70
C ASN A 318 -27.53 48.91 -69.26
N LYS A 319 -26.40 48.23 -69.05
CA LYS A 319 -25.59 48.15 -67.81
C LYS A 319 -25.17 49.57 -67.35
N PRO A 320 -24.94 49.85 -66.05
CA PRO A 320 -23.68 49.44 -65.40
C PRO A 320 -23.70 49.11 -63.87
N GLN A 321 -22.71 48.30 -63.48
CA GLN A 321 -21.91 48.26 -62.23
C GLN A 321 -22.51 48.35 -60.79
N THR A 322 -22.22 47.26 -60.05
CA THR A 322 -21.65 47.12 -58.68
C THR A 322 -22.36 47.57 -57.37
N GLN A 323 -22.37 46.59 -56.45
CA GLN A 323 -22.39 46.57 -54.96
C GLN A 323 -23.73 46.46 -54.19
N GLN A 324 -23.74 45.43 -53.31
CA GLN A 324 -24.67 44.90 -52.26
C GLN A 324 -25.41 45.95 -51.38
N PRO A 325 -26.41 45.63 -50.49
CA PRO A 325 -26.91 44.30 -50.01
C PRO A 325 -28.45 44.11 -49.73
N SER A 326 -28.81 42.83 -49.49
CA SER A 326 -29.85 42.24 -48.58
C SER A 326 -31.39 42.21 -48.87
N THR A 327 -31.87 40.96 -49.05
CA THR A 327 -33.08 40.26 -48.48
C THR A 327 -34.51 40.59 -48.97
N PRO A 328 -35.53 39.71 -48.76
CA PRO A 328 -35.54 38.27 -48.39
C PRO A 328 -36.55 37.39 -49.20
N GLN A 329 -36.19 36.15 -49.59
CA GLN A 329 -37.18 35.10 -49.91
C GLN A 329 -36.51 33.73 -50.19
N PRO A 330 -37.23 32.60 -50.11
CA PRO A 330 -38.03 32.03 -49.01
C PRO A 330 -37.24 30.93 -48.29
N GLN A 331 -37.66 30.59 -47.07
CA GLN A 331 -37.00 29.60 -46.21
C GLN A 331 -36.92 28.22 -46.87
N GLN A 332 -35.70 27.79 -47.21
CA GLN A 332 -35.35 26.37 -47.31
C GLN A 332 -35.77 25.67 -46.00
N PRO A 333 -36.22 24.40 -46.06
CA PRO A 333 -36.45 23.64 -44.84
C PRO A 333 -35.19 23.73 -44.00
N LYS A 334 -35.33 24.19 -42.74
CA LYS A 334 -34.24 24.17 -41.76
C LYS A 334 -33.57 22.80 -41.86
N PRO A 335 -32.23 22.71 -41.99
CA PRO A 335 -31.56 21.43 -41.96
C PRO A 335 -32.05 20.71 -40.71
N GLN A 336 -32.72 19.57 -40.88
CA GLN A 336 -33.03 18.69 -39.78
C GLN A 336 -31.71 18.44 -39.08
N ALA A 337 -31.64 18.64 -37.77
CA ALA A 337 -30.37 18.54 -37.07
C ALA A 337 -29.83 17.11 -37.20
N GLN A 338 -28.82 16.92 -38.05
CA GLN A 338 -28.29 15.61 -38.42
C GLN A 338 -27.22 15.13 -37.44
N PHE A 339 -26.71 15.98 -36.56
CA PHE A 339 -25.60 15.65 -35.67
C PHE A 339 -25.84 16.19 -34.26
N MET A 340 -25.45 15.44 -33.25
CA MET A 340 -25.48 15.80 -31.84
C MET A 340 -24.06 15.75 -31.27
N GLY A 341 -23.53 16.91 -30.89
CA GLY A 341 -22.33 16.98 -30.06
C GLY A 341 -22.68 16.67 -28.60
N TRP A 342 -21.82 15.95 -27.88
CA TRP A 342 -22.02 15.61 -26.48
C TRP A 342 -20.73 15.59 -25.68
N VAL A 343 -20.84 15.81 -24.36
CA VAL A 343 -19.78 15.66 -23.36
C VAL A 343 -20.28 14.67 -22.30
N LYS A 344 -19.45 13.68 -21.95
CA LYS A 344 -19.72 12.72 -20.88
C LYS A 344 -18.70 12.88 -19.76
N ASN A 345 -19.16 12.59 -18.54
CA ASN A 345 -18.30 12.43 -17.38
C ASN A 345 -18.67 11.11 -16.69
N ASN A 346 -17.66 10.26 -16.44
CA ASN A 346 -17.85 8.92 -15.90
C ASN A 346 -18.89 8.09 -16.70
N GLY A 347 -18.92 8.28 -18.02
CA GLY A 347 -19.83 7.59 -18.94
C GLY A 347 -21.25 8.16 -19.03
N VAL A 348 -21.61 9.18 -18.24
CA VAL A 348 -22.93 9.83 -18.26
C VAL A 348 -22.87 11.12 -19.08
N VAL A 349 -23.82 11.34 -20.00
CA VAL A 349 -23.89 12.58 -20.79
C VAL A 349 -24.27 13.74 -19.89
N VAL A 350 -23.38 14.73 -19.77
CA VAL A 350 -23.56 15.93 -18.93
C VAL A 350 -23.91 17.18 -19.75
N ALA A 351 -23.63 17.17 -21.06
CA ALA A 351 -24.09 18.20 -21.99
C ALA A 351 -24.26 17.65 -23.41
N SER A 352 -25.25 18.15 -24.15
CA SER A 352 -25.42 17.88 -25.58
C SER A 352 -26.15 19.01 -26.32
N ALA A 353 -25.91 19.12 -27.63
CA ALA A 353 -26.60 20.04 -28.53
C ALA A 353 -26.60 19.49 -29.96
N THR A 354 -27.55 19.93 -30.79
CA THR A 354 -27.72 19.42 -32.17
C THR A 354 -27.40 20.47 -33.23
N PHE A 355 -26.87 20.02 -34.36
CA PHE A 355 -26.27 20.85 -35.40
C PHE A 355 -26.60 20.33 -36.80
N GLY A 356 -26.49 21.21 -37.80
CA GLY A 356 -26.70 20.87 -39.20
C GLY A 356 -25.50 20.14 -39.81
N THR A 357 -24.30 20.31 -39.24
CA THR A 357 -23.07 19.71 -39.75
C THR A 357 -22.23 19.07 -38.64
N TRP A 358 -21.41 18.07 -39.02
CA TRP A 358 -20.48 17.42 -38.10
C TRP A 358 -19.46 18.39 -37.52
N GLY A 359 -18.90 19.27 -38.36
CA GLY A 359 -17.86 20.21 -37.95
C GLY A 359 -18.33 21.20 -36.87
N GLU A 360 -19.58 21.66 -36.96
CA GLU A 360 -20.20 22.50 -35.92
C GLU A 360 -20.42 21.71 -34.63
N ALA A 361 -20.89 20.47 -34.72
CA ALA A 361 -21.11 19.60 -33.56
C ALA A 361 -19.80 19.26 -32.84
N GLU A 362 -18.72 19.00 -33.58
CA GLU A 362 -17.42 18.67 -33.03
C GLU A 362 -16.76 19.88 -32.40
N THR A 363 -16.78 21.03 -33.09
CA THR A 363 -16.24 22.28 -32.56
C THR A 363 -16.94 22.65 -31.27
N TRP A 364 -18.27 22.58 -31.24
CA TRP A 364 -19.05 22.84 -30.04
C TRP A 364 -18.74 21.85 -28.90
N ALA A 365 -18.67 20.54 -29.18
CA ALA A 365 -18.39 19.52 -28.18
C ALA A 365 -16.98 19.65 -27.58
N ARG A 366 -15.99 19.98 -28.42
CA ARG A 366 -14.62 20.25 -28.00
C ARG A 366 -14.52 21.51 -27.14
N ASP A 367 -15.12 22.61 -27.58
CA ASP A 367 -15.04 23.88 -26.84
C ASP A 367 -15.76 23.76 -25.49
N LYS A 368 -16.88 23.03 -25.43
CA LYS A 368 -17.56 22.69 -24.18
C LYS A 368 -16.74 21.77 -23.28
N PHE A 369 -16.04 20.79 -23.84
CA PHE A 369 -15.13 19.93 -23.08
C PHE A 369 -14.01 20.73 -22.42
N VAL A 370 -13.33 21.59 -23.18
CA VAL A 370 -12.24 22.43 -22.67
C VAL A 370 -12.73 23.37 -21.56
N ALA A 371 -13.87 24.05 -21.76
CA ALA A 371 -14.45 24.93 -20.75
C ALA A 371 -14.86 24.22 -19.44
N MET A 372 -15.13 22.90 -19.49
CA MET A 372 -15.49 22.10 -18.33
C MET A 372 -14.27 21.53 -17.59
N THR A 373 -13.18 21.22 -18.29
CA THR A 373 -11.96 20.67 -17.69
C THR A 373 -11.15 21.69 -16.89
N ASP A 374 -11.34 22.99 -17.13
CA ASP A 374 -10.68 24.05 -16.36
C ASP A 374 -11.23 24.21 -14.92
N ASN A 375 -12.27 23.47 -14.53
CA ASN A 375 -12.93 23.54 -13.21
C ASN A 375 -12.74 22.26 -12.33
N ASP A 376 -11.60 21.56 -12.47
CA ASP A 376 -11.14 20.54 -11.51
C ASP A 376 -12.01 19.25 -11.42
N TRP A 377 -12.46 18.74 -12.58
CA TRP A 377 -13.16 17.45 -12.67
C TRP A 377 -12.23 16.30 -13.11
N ASP A 378 -12.51 15.10 -12.59
CA ASP A 378 -11.71 13.87 -12.69
C ASP A 378 -11.43 13.41 -14.15
N SER A 379 -10.36 12.62 -14.29
CA SER A 379 -9.72 12.12 -15.53
C SER A 379 -10.59 11.28 -16.50
N ALA A 380 -11.89 11.18 -16.26
CA ALA A 380 -12.85 10.32 -16.99
C ALA A 380 -13.91 11.13 -17.78
N THR A 381 -13.58 12.36 -18.15
CA THR A 381 -14.40 13.22 -19.02
C THR A 381 -14.00 13.03 -20.49
N ASN A 382 -14.96 12.86 -21.40
CA ASN A 382 -14.71 12.80 -22.85
C ASN A 382 -15.85 13.48 -23.64
N PHE A 383 -15.59 13.82 -24.90
CA PHE A 383 -16.57 14.41 -25.81
C PHE A 383 -16.67 13.63 -27.12
N GLY A 384 -17.75 13.84 -27.85
CA GLY A 384 -17.95 13.22 -29.16
C GLY A 384 -19.12 13.81 -29.93
N VAL A 385 -19.30 13.32 -31.16
CA VAL A 385 -20.41 13.66 -32.04
C VAL A 385 -21.13 12.38 -32.43
N THR A 386 -22.45 12.45 -32.52
CA THR A 386 -23.31 11.34 -32.94
C THR A 386 -24.26 11.82 -34.02
N GLN A 387 -24.32 11.11 -35.14
CA GLN A 387 -25.28 11.40 -36.20
C GLN A 387 -26.69 10.97 -35.76
N LEU A 388 -27.66 11.86 -35.95
CA LEU A 388 -29.07 11.64 -35.67
C LEU A 388 -29.75 11.21 -36.97
N SER A 389 -30.34 10.01 -36.94
CA SER A 389 -31.11 9.42 -38.05
C SER A 389 -32.50 10.03 -38.20
#